data_AF-A0A354V5B5-F1
#
_entry.id   AF-A0A354V5B5-F1
#
_cell.length_a   1.000
_cell.length_b   1.000
_cell.length_c   1.000
_cell.angle_alpha   90.00
_cell.angle_beta   90.00
_cell.angle_gamma   90.00
#
_symmetry.space_group_name_H-M   'P 1'
#
loop_
_entity.id
_entity.type
_entity.pdbx_description
1 polymer ?
#
loop_
_entity_poly.entity_id
_entity_poly.type
_entity_poly.pdbx_seq_one_letter_code
_entity_poly.pdbx_strand_id
1 'polypeptide(L)'
;MTDEIDDFIDRWHEQPVGLALHDYLGMSREEFGLWLDQPDMLPLIIASRKLNKSLNLIANDNLQEMRLAARTDDSGKVKRLQAWLQRRAAL
;
A
#
# COMPACT_ATOMS: atom_id res chain seq x y z
N MET A 1 -7.13 -1.59 10.76
CA MET A 1 -5.90 -1.99 10.04
C MET A 1 -4.69 -1.86 10.95
N THR A 2 -4.34 -0.67 11.45
CA THR A 2 -3.28 -0.53 12.49
C THR A 2 -3.69 -1.11 13.84
N ASP A 3 -4.91 -0.85 14.33
CA ASP A 3 -5.38 -1.43 15.61
C ASP A 3 -5.30 -2.97 15.68
N GLU A 4 -5.45 -3.64 14.53
CA GLU A 4 -5.36 -5.10 14.50
C GLU A 4 -3.93 -5.57 14.75
N ILE A 5 -2.89 -4.91 14.22
CA ILE A 5 -1.52 -5.39 14.45
C ILE A 5 -1.09 -5.20 15.90
N ASP A 6 -1.55 -4.12 16.54
CA ASP A 6 -1.29 -3.83 17.95
C ASP A 6 -1.91 -4.92 18.85
N ASP A 7 -3.17 -5.32 18.59
CA ASP A 7 -3.81 -6.45 19.28
C ASP A 7 -3.04 -7.77 19.14
N PHE A 8 -2.45 -8.04 17.98
CA PHE A 8 -1.63 -9.24 17.77
C PHE A 8 -0.29 -9.15 18.53
N ILE A 9 0.32 -7.97 18.60
CA ILE A 9 1.56 -7.74 19.35
C ILE A 9 1.31 -7.90 20.86
N ASP A 10 0.18 -7.40 21.37
CA ASP A 10 -0.19 -7.55 22.77
C ASP A 10 -0.38 -9.02 23.14
N ARG A 11 -1.09 -9.79 22.30
CA ARG A 11 -1.24 -11.25 22.51
C ARG A 11 0.08 -11.99 22.44
N TRP A 12 1.02 -11.56 21.60
CA TRP A 12 2.36 -12.13 21.55
C TRP A 12 3.15 -11.86 22.83
N HIS A 13 3.03 -10.67 23.41
CA HIS A 13 3.65 -10.35 24.71
C HIS A 13 3.06 -11.17 25.87
N GLU A 14 1.74 -11.46 25.82
CA GLU A 14 1.05 -12.23 26.86
C GLU A 14 1.33 -13.74 26.79
N GLN A 15 1.74 -14.25 25.63
CA GLN A 15 2.01 -15.68 25.43
C GLN A 15 3.48 -15.93 25.11
N PRO A 16 4.29 -16.44 26.06
CA PRO A 16 5.70 -16.75 25.83
C PRO A 16 5.81 -18.07 25.05
N VAL A 17 5.38 -18.07 23.79
CA VAL A 17 5.51 -19.22 22.87
C VAL A 17 6.96 -19.43 22.39
N GLY A 18 7.91 -18.59 22.83
CA GLY A 18 9.31 -18.66 22.42
C GLY A 18 9.56 -18.35 20.94
N LEU A 19 8.51 -17.94 20.23
CA LEU A 19 8.53 -17.62 18.82
C LEU A 19 8.89 -16.14 18.63
N ALA A 20 9.74 -15.83 17.66
CA ALA A 20 10.05 -14.44 17.34
C ALA A 20 8.81 -13.72 16.78
N LEU A 21 8.66 -12.42 17.05
CA LEU A 21 7.47 -11.66 16.63
C LEU A 21 7.24 -11.71 15.11
N HIS A 22 8.29 -11.68 14.29
CA HIS A 22 8.16 -11.80 12.84
C HIS A 22 7.54 -13.14 12.42
N ASP A 23 7.95 -14.24 13.05
CA ASP A 23 7.38 -15.56 12.79
C ASP A 23 5.92 -15.64 13.27
N TYR A 24 5.60 -15.01 14.41
CA TYR A 24 4.22 -14.93 14.93
C TYR A 24 3.30 -14.14 14.00
N LEU A 25 3.79 -13.04 13.43
CA LEU A 25 3.06 -12.22 12.46
C LEU A 25 3.05 -12.85 11.04
N GLY A 26 3.71 -13.98 10.83
CA GLY A 26 3.80 -14.64 9.53
C GLY A 26 4.64 -13.89 8.50
N MET A 27 5.54 -13.01 8.96
CA MET A 27 6.46 -12.23 8.14
C MET A 27 7.81 -12.91 8.03
N SER A 28 8.52 -12.68 6.92
CA SER A 28 9.95 -12.99 6.87
C SER A 28 10.73 -11.95 7.67
N ARG A 29 11.99 -12.23 8.02
CA ARG A 29 12.86 -11.24 8.66
C ARG A 29 13.06 -10.00 7.80
N GLU A 30 13.10 -10.15 6.48
CA GLU A 30 13.27 -9.04 5.54
C GLU A 30 12.04 -8.14 5.53
N GLU A 31 10.84 -8.72 5.49
CA GLU A 31 9.57 -7.97 5.56
C GLU A 31 9.40 -7.27 6.90
N PHE A 32 9.75 -7.97 7.99
CA PHE A 32 9.70 -7.40 9.33
C PHE A 32 10.71 -6.24 9.47
N GLY A 33 11.92 -6.38 8.95
CA GLY A 33 12.91 -5.30 8.93
C GLY A 33 12.44 -4.09 8.11
N LEU A 34 11.82 -4.34 6.95
CA LEU A 34 11.23 -3.29 6.11
C LEU A 34 10.08 -2.56 6.82
N TRP A 35 9.23 -3.30 7.54
CA TRP A 35 8.15 -2.71 8.34
C TRP A 35 8.68 -1.84 9.49
N LEU A 36 9.76 -2.27 10.16
CA LEU A 36 10.40 -1.48 11.21
C LEU A 36 11.03 -0.17 10.68
N ASP A 37 11.63 -0.21 9.48
CA ASP A 37 12.19 0.97 8.83
C ASP A 37 11.08 1.90 8.30
N GLN A 38 10.01 1.31 7.76
CA GLN A 38 8.92 2.01 7.07
C GLN A 38 7.55 1.41 7.46
N PRO A 39 6.92 1.91 8.54
CA PRO A 39 5.63 1.41 9.01
C PRO A 39 4.52 1.43 7.95
N ASP A 40 4.58 2.40 7.03
CA ASP A 40 3.65 2.58 5.91
C ASP A 40 3.69 1.43 4.89
N MET A 41 4.71 0.56 4.93
CA MET A 41 4.83 -0.63 4.08
C MET A 41 3.95 -1.79 4.55
N LEU A 42 3.38 -1.72 5.75
CA LEU A 42 2.58 -2.81 6.31
C LEU A 42 1.41 -3.26 5.41
N PRO A 43 0.61 -2.38 4.79
CA PRO A 43 -0.47 -2.79 3.88
C PRO A 43 0.05 -3.55 2.65
N LEU A 44 1.22 -3.18 2.13
CA LEU A 44 1.87 -3.85 1.00
C LEU A 44 2.36 -5.24 1.38
N ILE A 45 2.94 -5.39 2.58
CA ILE A 45 3.37 -6.68 3.13
C ILE A 45 2.16 -7.61 3.32
N ILE A 46 1.07 -7.10 3.89
CA ILE A 46 -0.18 -7.86 4.06
C ILE A 46 -0.73 -8.31 2.70
N ALA A 47 -0.75 -7.42 1.70
CA ALA A 47 -1.23 -7.74 0.35
C ALA A 47 -0.35 -8.79 -0.34
N SER A 48 0.98 -8.66 -0.25
CA SER A 48 1.97 -9.64 -0.72
C SER A 48 1.67 -11.04 -0.18
N ARG A 49 1.45 -11.15 1.14
CA ARG A 49 1.14 -12.41 1.81
C ARG A 49 -0.24 -12.97 1.46
N LYS A 50 -1.30 -12.15 1.48
CA LYS A 50 -2.67 -12.57 1.13
C LYS A 50 -2.77 -13.07 -0.31
N LEU A 51 -2.04 -12.44 -1.23
CA LEU A 51 -2.07 -12.77 -2.66
C LEU A 51 -0.99 -13.79 -3.06
N ASN A 52 -0.13 -14.21 -2.12
CA ASN A 52 1.03 -15.06 -2.36
C ASN A 52 1.88 -14.57 -3.55
N LYS A 53 2.13 -13.26 -3.60
CA LYS A 53 2.88 -12.57 -4.66
C LYS A 53 4.06 -11.84 -4.03
N SER A 54 5.16 -11.69 -4.75
CA SER A 54 6.31 -10.91 -4.24
C SER A 54 5.93 -9.44 -3.98
N LEU A 55 6.55 -8.84 -2.95
CA LEU A 55 6.41 -7.41 -2.62
C LEU A 55 6.64 -6.50 -3.84
N ASN A 56 7.65 -6.81 -4.67
CA ASN A 56 7.96 -6.04 -5.87
C ASN A 56 6.80 -6.04 -6.88
N LEU A 57 6.14 -7.19 -7.06
CA LEU A 57 5.00 -7.31 -7.96
C LEU A 57 3.83 -6.48 -7.44
N ILE A 58 3.51 -6.58 -6.15
CA ILE A 58 2.43 -5.81 -5.52
C ILE A 58 2.72 -4.31 -5.55
N ALA A 59 3.94 -3.89 -5.26
CA ALA A 59 4.34 -2.48 -5.31
C ALA A 59 4.25 -1.91 -6.73
N ASN A 60 4.69 -2.68 -7.73
CA ASN A 60 4.55 -2.28 -9.12
C ASN A 60 3.07 -2.19 -9.54
N ASP A 61 2.25 -3.18 -9.20
CA ASP A 61 0.81 -3.19 -9.52
C ASP A 61 0.12 -1.95 -8.88
N ASN A 62 0.36 -1.67 -7.60
CA ASN A 62 -0.16 -0.46 -6.93
C ASN A 62 0.29 0.83 -7.63
N LEU A 63 1.55 0.93 -8.01
CA LEU A 63 2.07 2.11 -8.72
C LEU A 63 1.45 2.27 -10.12
N GLN A 64 1.14 1.16 -10.81
CA GLN A 64 0.42 1.22 -12.08
C GLN A 64 -1.02 1.67 -11.88
N GLU A 65 -1.74 1.14 -10.89
CA GLU A 65 -3.10 1.58 -10.56
C GLU A 65 -3.16 3.06 -10.17
N MET A 66 -2.23 3.54 -9.32
CA MET A 66 -2.10 4.95 -8.98
C MET A 66 -1.84 5.82 -10.22
N ARG A 67 -0.95 5.38 -11.12
CA ARG A 67 -0.67 6.10 -12.38
C ARG A 67 -1.87 6.14 -13.31
N LEU A 68 -2.65 5.05 -13.40
CA LEU A 68 -3.89 5.01 -14.18
C LEU A 68 -4.97 5.93 -13.58
N ALA A 69 -5.12 5.96 -12.26
CA ALA A 69 -6.03 6.84 -11.56
C ALA A 69 -5.67 8.32 -11.77
N ALA A 70 -4.41 8.70 -11.56
CA ALA A 70 -3.93 10.07 -11.77
C ALA A 70 -4.12 10.54 -13.23
N ARG A 71 -3.83 9.68 -14.21
CA ARG A 71 -4.09 9.95 -15.64
C ARG A 71 -5.57 10.14 -15.94
N THR A 72 -6.43 9.35 -15.30
CA THR A 72 -7.89 9.43 -15.47
C THR A 72 -8.41 10.77 -14.93
N ASP A 73 -7.95 11.18 -13.74
CA ASP A 73 -8.29 12.47 -13.13
C ASP A 73 -7.82 13.67 -13.97
N ASP A 74 -6.62 13.59 -14.54
CA ASP A 74 -6.09 14.63 -15.43
C ASP A 74 -6.82 14.66 -16.78
N SER A 75 -7.20 13.53 -17.36
CA SER A 75 -7.92 13.51 -18.64
C SER A 75 -9.25 14.28 -18.59
N GLY A 76 -9.97 14.22 -17.46
CA GLY A 76 -11.18 14.99 -17.24
C GLY A 76 -10.90 16.49 -17.00
N LYS A 77 -9.80 16.83 -16.32
CA LYS A 77 -9.37 18.22 -16.12
C LYS A 77 -8.89 18.86 -17.42
N VAL A 78 -8.10 18.14 -18.22
CA VAL A 78 -7.59 18.58 -19.53
C VAL A 78 -8.75 18.81 -20.50
N LYS A 79 -9.73 17.90 -20.59
CA LYS A 79 -10.93 18.11 -21.42
C LYS A 79 -11.73 19.35 -21.01
N ARG A 80 -11.88 19.60 -19.71
CA ARG A 80 -12.57 20.79 -19.19
C ARG A 80 -11.78 22.08 -19.50
N LEU A 81 -10.46 22.05 -19.33
CA LEU A 81 -9.58 23.16 -19.67
C LEU A 81 -9.61 23.46 -21.18
N GLN A 82 -9.58 22.43 -22.01
CA GLN A 82 -9.62 22.55 -23.46
C GLN A 82 -10.97 23.10 -23.94
N ALA A 83 -12.09 22.66 -23.36
CA ALA A 83 -13.42 23.21 -23.62
C ALA A 83 -13.53 24.69 -23.19
N TRP A 84 -12.93 25.06 -22.06
CA TRP A 84 -12.90 26.45 -21.59
C TRP A 84 -12.06 27.34 -22.52
N LEU A 85 -10.89 26.88 -22.96
CA LEU A 85 -10.03 27.60 -23.91
C LEU A 85 -10.71 27.81 -25.26
N GLN A 86 -11.37 26.77 -25.80
CA GLN A 86 -12.12 26.85 -27.06
C GLN A 86 -13.30 27.82 -26.97
N ARG A 87 -14.00 27.84 -25.82
CA ARG A 87 -15.12 28.76 -25.60
C ARG A 87 -14.67 30.22 -25.49
N ARG A 88 -13.44 30.47 -25.05
CA ARG A 88 -12.87 31.82 -24.91
C ARG A 88 -12.19 32.32 -26.19
N ALA A 89 -11.74 31.41 -27.06
CA ALA A 89 -11.18 31.74 -28.38
C ALA A 89 -12.24 31.96 -29.48
N ALA A 90 -13.52 31.77 -29.16
CA ALA A 90 -14.65 31.94 -30.07
C ALA A 90 -15.38 33.29 -29.92
N LEU A 91 -14.74 34.29 -29.29
CA LEU A 91 -15.18 35.68 -29.16
C LEU A 91 -14.15 36.63 -29.77
#